data_AF-A0A352T5A6-F1
#
_entry.id   AF-A0A352T5A6-F1
#
_cell.length_a   1.000
_cell.length_b   1.000
_cell.length_c   1.000
_cell.angle_alpha   90.00
_cell.angle_beta   90.00
_cell.angle_gamma   90.00
#
_symmetry.space_group_name_H-M   'P 1'
#
loop_
_entity.id
_entity.type
_entity.pdbx_description
1 polymer ?
#
loop_
_entity_poly.entity_id
_entity_poly.type
_entity_poly.pdbx_seq_one_letter_code
_entity_poly.pdbx_strand_id
1 'polypeptide(L)'
;MVFENSFNQYISEKEANDIVVEWETGGKGTRSTTAKDTSVQGRSFVERAAALAVIGDNSVFTGCKFIGRQDTLYGATGISAMFNQCDVLGAVDYIFGGMTAVFYRCQLRLNTSEADSDVAYITAAQQSGGRGYLMYECNVTSTTPGVDTASQYRSKPGYFGRPWAANTSEVVFYNTTVETTDFKGQEGKSLIAPAGWNNTLGGESPMMYEYGTKELSGENNSASRAAWAKVLESPVIDDGKTEITLGAFYNKTADYTNVDNAVKKAQALNAKDYKDFSAVEKAVKAVVKDYTVDKQGEVEKMADDILAAIASLEKNTPDPTPTPTPDPTPTPDPTPGTDDKTQGSDASDGNTDNSGIAGSTENTGAADAAVATGDVYNTALYAVILMLSAIAGVTVLAVSKKRTDR
;
A
#
# COMPACT_ATOMS: atom_id res chain seq x y z
N MET A 1 -0.72 -6.71 -3.80
CA MET A 1 -0.58 -8.19 -3.96
C MET A 1 0.04 -8.76 -2.69
N VAL A 2 -0.21 -10.03 -2.33
CA VAL A 2 0.42 -10.67 -1.18
C VAL A 2 1.36 -11.77 -1.67
N PHE A 3 2.62 -11.72 -1.23
CA PHE A 3 3.62 -12.75 -1.42
C PHE A 3 3.90 -13.37 -0.06
N GLU A 4 3.67 -14.66 0.07
CA GLU A 4 3.81 -15.37 1.33
C GLU A 4 4.52 -16.69 1.09
N ASN A 5 5.45 -17.01 1.99
CA ASN A 5 5.96 -18.37 2.10
C ASN A 5 5.43 -19.00 3.39
N SER A 6 4.53 -19.97 3.24
CA SER A 6 3.89 -20.65 4.37
C SER A 6 4.89 -21.43 5.24
N PHE A 7 6.09 -21.76 4.73
CA PHE A 7 7.04 -22.65 5.40
C PHE A 7 7.33 -22.28 6.87
N ASN A 8 7.44 -20.98 7.18
CA ASN A 8 7.66 -20.50 8.55
C ASN A 8 6.43 -19.79 9.16
N GLN A 9 5.25 -19.90 8.54
CA GLN A 9 4.03 -19.21 8.96
C GLN A 9 2.95 -20.18 9.42
N TYR A 10 2.64 -21.19 8.61
CA TYR A 10 1.65 -22.22 8.90
C TYR A 10 1.83 -23.41 7.96
N ILE A 11 1.31 -24.57 8.33
CA ILE A 11 1.20 -25.70 7.39
C ILE A 11 0.06 -25.43 6.40
N SER A 12 0.35 -25.20 5.13
CA SER A 12 -0.69 -25.07 4.11
C SER A 12 -1.44 -26.39 3.88
N GLU A 13 -2.63 -26.34 3.27
CA GLU A 13 -3.36 -27.56 2.89
C GLU A 13 -2.56 -28.44 1.93
N LYS A 14 -1.72 -27.84 1.08
CA LYS A 14 -0.85 -28.60 0.18
C LYS A 14 0.27 -29.31 0.94
N GLU A 15 0.93 -28.62 1.87
CA GLU A 15 1.96 -29.22 2.72
C GLU A 15 1.39 -30.36 3.60
N ALA A 16 0.19 -30.17 4.16
CA ALA A 16 -0.47 -31.20 4.98
C ALA A 16 -0.81 -32.48 4.19
N ASN A 17 -1.05 -32.36 2.89
CA ASN A 17 -1.35 -33.48 1.99
C ASN A 17 -0.11 -34.03 1.28
N ASP A 18 1.08 -33.45 1.52
CA ASP A 18 2.33 -33.90 0.93
C ASP A 18 2.94 -35.05 1.73
N ILE A 19 3.74 -35.88 1.08
CA ILE A 19 4.47 -36.97 1.74
C ILE A 19 5.74 -36.37 2.34
N VAL A 20 5.76 -36.22 3.67
CA VAL A 20 6.95 -35.77 4.39
C VAL A 20 8.02 -36.88 4.34
N VAL A 21 9.13 -36.58 3.68
CA VAL A 21 10.35 -37.40 3.74
C VAL A 21 11.29 -36.75 4.74
N GLU A 22 11.48 -37.39 5.89
CA GLU A 22 12.41 -36.89 6.89
C GLU A 22 13.84 -36.95 6.37
N TRP A 23 14.61 -35.89 6.61
CA TRP A 23 16.02 -35.91 6.30
C TRP A 23 16.75 -36.81 7.30
N GLU A 24 17.48 -37.81 6.79
CA GLU A 24 18.29 -38.72 7.60
C GLU A 24 19.42 -38.03 8.41
N THR A 25 19.72 -36.76 8.13
CA THR A 25 20.81 -36.02 8.78
C THR A 25 20.44 -34.53 8.93
N GLY A 26 20.18 -34.09 10.16
CA GLY A 26 19.79 -32.71 10.48
C GLY A 26 18.47 -32.66 11.26
N GLY A 27 18.56 -32.30 12.54
CA GLY A 27 17.48 -32.43 13.52
C GLY A 27 16.79 -31.11 13.83
N LYS A 28 15.85 -30.68 12.98
CA LYS A 28 14.87 -29.63 13.34
C LYS A 28 13.59 -30.22 13.97
N GLY A 29 13.56 -31.54 14.18
CA GLY A 29 12.42 -32.29 14.71
C GLY A 29 11.36 -32.56 13.65
N THR A 30 10.40 -33.42 13.99
CA THR A 30 9.27 -33.71 13.12
C THR A 30 8.38 -32.47 13.03
N ARG A 31 8.25 -31.93 11.83
CA ARG A 31 7.38 -30.79 11.53
C ARG A 31 5.93 -31.26 11.51
N SER A 32 5.00 -30.41 11.96
CA SER A 32 3.57 -30.73 11.91
C SER A 32 3.10 -31.00 10.48
N THR A 33 2.21 -31.96 10.32
CA THR A 33 1.49 -32.23 9.06
C THR A 33 0.03 -31.76 9.14
N THR A 34 -0.36 -31.08 10.22
CA THR A 34 -1.73 -30.62 10.42
C THR A 34 -1.92 -29.28 9.72
N ALA A 35 -2.85 -29.21 8.76
CA ALA A 35 -3.17 -27.97 8.06
C ALA A 35 -3.51 -26.84 9.04
N LYS A 36 -3.02 -25.63 8.74
CA LYS A 36 -3.14 -24.38 9.52
C LYS A 36 -2.39 -24.38 10.86
N ASP A 37 -1.60 -25.40 11.16
CA ASP A 37 -0.78 -25.39 12.37
C ASP A 37 0.31 -24.30 12.30
N THR A 38 0.28 -23.37 13.26
CA THR A 38 1.20 -22.24 13.39
C THR A 38 2.37 -22.51 14.34
N SER A 39 2.46 -23.70 14.94
CA SER A 39 3.60 -24.08 15.79
C SER A 39 4.93 -24.05 15.04
N VAL A 40 4.89 -24.16 13.71
CA VAL A 40 6.05 -24.01 12.80
C VAL A 40 6.64 -22.60 12.77
N GLN A 41 5.95 -21.62 13.34
CA GLN A 41 6.50 -20.27 13.56
C GLN A 41 7.53 -20.24 14.69
N GLY A 42 7.54 -21.25 15.57
CA GLY A 42 8.47 -21.35 16.68
C GLY A 42 9.91 -21.40 16.18
N ARG A 43 10.82 -20.70 16.87
CA ARG A 43 12.22 -20.52 16.45
C ARG A 43 12.96 -21.83 16.11
N SER A 44 12.59 -22.94 16.75
CA SER A 44 13.14 -24.28 16.50
C SER A 44 12.87 -24.79 15.08
N PHE A 45 11.79 -24.36 14.43
CA PHE A 45 11.39 -24.79 13.09
C PHE A 45 11.77 -23.79 11.99
N VAL A 46 12.09 -22.55 12.36
CA VAL A 46 12.41 -21.48 11.40
C VAL A 46 13.67 -21.83 10.60
N GLU A 47 13.55 -21.77 9.27
CA GLU A 47 14.61 -21.88 8.27
C GLU A 47 14.54 -20.75 7.24
N ARG A 48 15.56 -20.62 6.40
CA ARG A 48 15.56 -19.67 5.28
C ARG A 48 14.45 -20.02 4.28
N ALA A 49 13.48 -19.12 4.09
CA ALA A 49 12.35 -19.37 3.20
C ALA A 49 11.80 -18.05 2.61
N ALA A 50 12.32 -17.67 1.45
CA ALA A 50 11.89 -16.44 0.77
C ALA A 50 10.44 -16.48 0.31
N ALA A 51 9.72 -15.40 0.57
CA ALA A 51 8.39 -15.11 0.02
C ALA A 51 8.50 -14.56 -1.40
N LEU A 52 9.53 -13.75 -1.68
CA LEU A 52 9.85 -13.30 -3.02
C LEU A 52 11.37 -13.18 -3.22
N ALA A 53 11.82 -13.61 -4.40
CA ALA A 53 13.16 -13.35 -4.91
C ALA A 53 13.07 -12.44 -6.15
N VAL A 54 13.58 -11.22 -6.03
CA VAL A 54 13.61 -10.24 -7.12
C VAL A 54 14.91 -10.41 -7.89
N ILE A 55 14.78 -10.89 -9.12
CA ILE A 55 15.92 -11.11 -10.04
C ILE A 55 15.86 -10.18 -11.27
N GLY A 56 14.76 -9.45 -11.45
CA GLY A 56 14.57 -8.51 -12.55
C GLY A 56 14.96 -7.09 -12.13
N ASP A 57 15.75 -6.41 -12.96
CA ASP A 57 16.08 -5.01 -12.78
C ASP A 57 14.86 -4.10 -12.99
N ASN A 58 14.81 -3.00 -12.24
CA ASN A 58 13.74 -1.99 -12.25
C ASN A 58 12.37 -2.54 -11.84
N SER A 59 12.35 -3.47 -10.89
CA SER A 59 11.10 -4.01 -10.35
C SER A 59 10.44 -2.99 -9.41
N VAL A 60 9.16 -2.68 -9.61
CA VAL A 60 8.38 -1.79 -8.75
C VAL A 60 7.22 -2.55 -8.13
N PHE A 61 7.10 -2.46 -6.80
CA PHE A 61 6.01 -3.04 -6.03
C PHE A 61 5.31 -1.94 -5.25
N THR A 62 4.01 -1.75 -5.47
CA THR A 62 3.20 -0.74 -4.77
C THR A 62 2.08 -1.42 -3.99
N GLY A 63 1.92 -1.09 -2.70
CA GLY A 63 0.83 -1.65 -1.88
C GLY A 63 0.88 -3.17 -1.74
N CYS A 64 2.08 -3.76 -1.76
CA CYS A 64 2.26 -5.20 -1.64
C CYS A 64 2.61 -5.62 -0.21
N LYS A 65 2.25 -6.85 0.17
CA LYS A 65 2.62 -7.45 1.45
C LYS A 65 3.53 -8.65 1.21
N PHE A 66 4.67 -8.71 1.89
CA PHE A 66 5.66 -9.77 1.82
C PHE A 66 5.75 -10.44 3.20
N ILE A 67 5.38 -11.72 3.28
CA ILE A 67 5.19 -12.41 4.55
C ILE A 67 6.16 -13.59 4.66
N GLY A 68 7.04 -13.53 5.65
CA GLY A 68 7.99 -14.59 5.96
C GLY A 68 8.55 -14.46 7.38
N ARG A 69 9.61 -15.22 7.67
CA ARG A 69 10.37 -15.12 8.93
C ARG A 69 11.84 -14.89 8.65
N GLN A 70 12.58 -15.95 8.33
CA GLN A 70 13.97 -15.81 7.92
C GLN A 70 14.05 -15.69 6.39
N ASP A 71 14.81 -14.71 5.91
CA ASP A 71 15.09 -14.47 4.49
C ASP A 71 13.82 -14.14 3.66
N THR A 72 12.89 -13.31 4.17
CA THR A 72 11.57 -13.05 3.52
C THR A 72 11.68 -12.49 2.09
N LEU A 73 12.50 -11.46 1.88
CA LEU A 73 12.56 -10.70 0.62
C LEU A 73 14.01 -10.63 0.13
N TYR A 74 14.30 -11.39 -0.93
CA TYR A 74 15.61 -11.43 -1.56
C TYR A 74 15.68 -10.50 -2.77
N GLY A 75 16.80 -9.80 -2.93
CA GLY A 75 17.17 -9.10 -4.15
C GLY A 75 18.53 -9.54 -4.70
N ALA A 76 18.57 -9.90 -5.99
CA ALA A 76 19.81 -10.29 -6.66
C ALA A 76 20.82 -9.14 -6.78
N THR A 77 22.10 -9.46 -6.91
CA THR A 77 23.14 -8.46 -7.19
C THR A 77 22.96 -7.84 -8.57
N GLY A 78 23.18 -6.53 -8.69
CA GLY A 78 23.16 -5.82 -9.97
C GLY A 78 21.79 -5.44 -10.48
N ILE A 79 20.76 -5.50 -9.63
CA ILE A 79 19.40 -5.06 -9.94
C ILE A 79 18.99 -3.90 -9.02
N SER A 80 18.08 -3.07 -9.50
CA SER A 80 17.38 -2.02 -8.75
C SER A 80 15.93 -2.40 -8.51
N ALA A 81 15.40 -2.15 -7.31
CA ALA A 81 13.98 -2.34 -7.02
C ALA A 81 13.40 -1.23 -6.13
N MET A 82 12.12 -0.90 -6.36
CA MET A 82 11.36 0.06 -5.56
C MET A 82 10.19 -0.65 -4.88
N PHE A 83 10.06 -0.46 -3.58
CA PHE A 83 8.95 -0.93 -2.76
C PHE A 83 8.24 0.31 -2.20
N ASN A 84 7.06 0.62 -2.72
CA ASN A 84 6.28 1.79 -2.37
C ASN A 84 5.09 1.38 -1.50
N GLN A 85 5.00 1.92 -0.29
CA GLN A 85 3.88 1.68 0.64
C GLN A 85 3.59 0.17 0.82
N CYS A 86 4.64 -0.62 0.97
CA CYS A 86 4.55 -2.05 1.15
C CYS A 86 4.68 -2.46 2.62
N ASP A 87 4.15 -3.63 2.95
CA ASP A 87 4.33 -4.28 4.25
C ASP A 87 5.35 -5.43 4.09
N VAL A 88 6.44 -5.42 4.85
CA VAL A 88 7.45 -6.49 4.84
C VAL A 88 7.58 -7.06 6.24
N LEU A 89 7.24 -8.35 6.40
CA LEU A 89 7.22 -9.04 7.69
C LEU A 89 8.36 -10.06 7.76
N GLY A 90 9.10 -10.06 8.87
CA GLY A 90 10.07 -11.10 9.14
C GLY A 90 10.82 -10.93 10.47
N ALA A 91 11.70 -11.89 10.75
CA ALA A 91 12.60 -11.87 11.90
C ALA A 91 14.04 -11.75 11.41
N VAL A 92 14.63 -12.85 10.95
CA VAL A 92 16.07 -12.92 10.66
C VAL A 92 16.32 -12.49 9.21
N ASP A 93 17.14 -11.45 9.03
CA ASP A 93 17.69 -11.02 7.74
C ASP A 93 16.60 -10.87 6.65
N TYR A 94 15.45 -10.30 7.02
CA TYR A 94 14.24 -10.50 6.22
C TYR A 94 14.17 -9.64 4.95
N ILE A 95 15.03 -8.62 4.81
CA ILE A 95 15.33 -7.93 3.56
C ILE A 95 16.82 -8.13 3.27
N PHE A 96 17.18 -8.89 2.24
CA PHE A 96 18.56 -9.33 2.05
C PHE A 96 18.99 -9.49 0.59
N GLY A 97 20.31 -9.55 0.40
CA GLY A 97 20.95 -9.76 -0.90
C GLY A 97 21.70 -8.54 -1.43
N GLY A 98 21.97 -8.53 -2.73
CA GLY A 98 22.89 -7.59 -3.37
C GLY A 98 22.24 -6.48 -4.19
N MET A 99 20.91 -6.35 -4.15
CA MET A 99 20.20 -5.33 -4.93
C MET A 99 20.50 -3.90 -4.42
N THR A 100 20.29 -2.92 -5.28
CA THR A 100 20.02 -1.55 -4.84
C THR A 100 18.51 -1.43 -4.66
N ALA A 101 18.06 -0.97 -3.49
CA ALA A 101 16.63 -0.97 -3.19
C ALA A 101 16.18 0.29 -2.46
N VAL A 102 15.01 0.79 -2.84
CA VAL A 102 14.34 1.86 -2.13
C VAL A 102 13.02 1.33 -1.56
N PHE A 103 12.86 1.45 -0.25
CA PHE A 103 11.62 1.23 0.46
C PHE A 103 11.07 2.61 0.84
N TYR A 104 9.98 3.01 0.22
CA TYR A 104 9.34 4.31 0.47
C TYR A 104 8.06 4.11 1.26
N ARG A 105 7.98 4.70 2.45
CA ARG A 105 6.79 4.64 3.34
C ARG A 105 6.28 3.24 3.60
N CYS A 106 7.20 2.28 3.73
CA CYS A 106 6.86 0.89 4.00
C CYS A 106 6.72 0.61 5.50
N GLN A 107 5.91 -0.40 5.83
CA GLN A 107 5.87 -0.98 7.17
C GLN A 107 6.86 -2.13 7.27
N LEU A 108 7.92 -1.94 8.06
CA LEU A 108 8.95 -2.92 8.34
C LEU A 108 8.58 -3.64 9.64
N ARG A 109 7.91 -4.79 9.54
CA ARG A 109 7.28 -5.49 10.67
C ARG A 109 8.19 -6.59 11.21
N LEU A 110 8.65 -6.42 12.44
CA LEU A 110 9.36 -7.47 13.17
C LEU A 110 8.37 -8.59 13.56
N ASN A 111 8.73 -9.83 13.27
CA ASN A 111 7.92 -11.04 13.53
C ASN A 111 8.74 -12.09 14.30
N THR A 112 9.00 -11.84 15.58
CA THR A 112 9.74 -12.74 16.48
C THR A 112 8.79 -13.52 17.39
N SER A 113 9.27 -14.66 17.89
CA SER A 113 8.67 -15.44 18.97
C SER A 113 9.31 -15.11 20.32
N GLU A 114 8.77 -15.68 21.38
CA GLU A 114 9.25 -15.53 22.76
C GLU A 114 10.59 -16.24 23.02
N ALA A 115 11.05 -17.08 22.10
CA ALA A 115 12.34 -17.75 22.27
C ALA A 115 13.48 -16.75 22.31
N ASP A 116 14.33 -16.78 23.35
CA ASP A 116 15.44 -15.83 23.52
C ASP A 116 16.37 -15.76 22.30
N SER A 117 16.56 -16.88 21.61
CA SER A 117 17.41 -17.02 20.41
C SER A 117 16.79 -16.52 19.10
N ASP A 118 15.53 -16.07 19.11
CA ASP A 118 14.87 -15.50 17.93
C ASP A 118 15.15 -14.01 17.83
N VAL A 119 16.03 -13.55 16.95
CA VAL A 119 16.44 -12.13 16.89
C VAL A 119 16.02 -11.53 15.56
N ALA A 120 15.49 -10.31 15.59
CA ALA A 120 15.11 -9.62 14.38
C ALA A 120 16.24 -8.75 13.80
N TYR A 121 16.51 -8.92 12.51
CA TYR A 121 17.38 -8.06 11.71
C TYR A 121 16.61 -7.67 10.46
N ILE A 122 16.28 -6.38 10.33
CA ILE A 122 15.50 -5.90 9.18
C ILE A 122 16.27 -6.11 7.89
N THR A 123 17.55 -5.72 7.88
CA THR A 123 18.39 -5.77 6.68
C THR A 123 19.60 -6.68 6.85
N ALA A 124 19.91 -7.40 5.77
CA ALA A 124 21.18 -8.10 5.54
C ALA A 124 21.70 -7.80 4.13
N ALA A 125 22.14 -6.56 3.97
CA ALA A 125 22.69 -6.04 2.72
C ALA A 125 24.00 -6.74 2.35
N GLN A 126 24.27 -6.93 1.06
CA GLN A 126 25.40 -7.70 0.54
C GLN A 126 26.01 -7.10 -0.74
N GLN A 127 25.84 -5.81 -0.97
CA GLN A 127 26.40 -5.17 -2.17
C GLN A 127 27.93 -5.29 -2.13
N SER A 128 28.54 -5.57 -3.29
CA SER A 128 30.00 -5.56 -3.45
C SER A 128 30.55 -4.15 -3.72
N GLY A 129 29.66 -3.16 -3.86
CA GLY A 129 29.94 -1.75 -4.17
C GLY A 129 28.70 -1.07 -4.73
N GLY A 130 28.76 0.25 -4.93
CA GLY A 130 27.62 1.04 -5.38
C GLY A 130 26.63 1.38 -4.26
N ARG A 131 25.37 1.67 -4.63
CA ARG A 131 24.32 1.98 -3.66
C ARG A 131 23.65 0.73 -3.11
N GLY A 132 23.32 0.74 -1.83
CA GLY A 132 22.62 -0.33 -1.16
C GLY A 132 21.13 -0.07 -0.96
N TYR A 133 20.67 -0.19 0.28
CA TYR A 133 19.25 -0.02 0.61
C TYR A 133 18.97 1.37 1.18
N LEU A 134 17.87 1.97 0.77
CA LEU A 134 17.32 3.18 1.35
C LEU A 134 15.93 2.89 1.91
N MET A 135 15.77 3.06 3.22
CA MET A 135 14.50 3.01 3.95
C MET A 135 14.05 4.45 4.16
N TYR A 136 13.23 4.96 3.24
CA TYR A 136 12.82 6.37 3.20
C TYR A 136 11.42 6.54 3.79
N GLU A 137 11.31 7.28 4.89
CA GLU A 137 10.05 7.55 5.61
C GLU A 137 9.30 6.27 6.02
N CYS A 138 10.03 5.19 6.28
CA CYS A 138 9.46 3.90 6.68
C CYS A 138 9.06 3.88 8.17
N ASN A 139 8.23 2.91 8.54
CA ASN A 139 7.85 2.66 9.92
C ASN A 139 8.34 1.28 10.36
N VAL A 140 9.16 1.22 11.41
CA VAL A 140 9.50 -0.03 12.09
C VAL A 140 8.39 -0.36 13.08
N THR A 141 7.73 -1.49 12.85
CA THR A 141 6.53 -1.92 13.59
C THR A 141 6.65 -3.38 13.98
N SER A 142 5.66 -3.91 14.68
CA SER A 142 5.57 -5.35 15.01
C SER A 142 4.42 -6.00 14.26
N THR A 143 4.52 -7.30 14.02
CA THR A 143 3.35 -8.15 13.80
C THR A 143 2.39 -8.08 14.99
N THR A 144 1.10 -8.22 14.73
CA THR A 144 0.07 -8.21 15.76
C THR A 144 -0.20 -9.63 16.28
N PRO A 145 -0.06 -9.89 17.59
CA PRO A 145 -0.42 -11.16 18.22
C PRO A 145 -1.81 -11.65 17.81
N GLY A 146 -1.90 -12.93 17.41
CA GLY A 146 -3.16 -13.56 16.98
C GLY A 146 -3.67 -13.12 15.60
N VAL A 147 -2.98 -12.23 14.90
CA VAL A 147 -3.31 -11.82 13.52
C VAL A 147 -2.24 -12.28 12.55
N ASP A 148 -1.03 -11.74 12.67
CA ASP A 148 0.09 -12.06 11.77
C ASP A 148 1.06 -13.09 12.38
N THR A 149 0.94 -13.36 13.68
CA THR A 149 1.91 -14.18 14.43
C THR A 149 1.23 -14.97 15.54
N ALA A 150 1.78 -16.15 15.84
CA ALA A 150 1.40 -16.98 16.98
C ALA A 150 2.02 -16.53 18.32
N SER A 151 2.95 -15.55 18.27
CA SER A 151 3.47 -14.90 19.47
C SER A 151 2.34 -14.26 20.28
N GLN A 152 2.43 -14.33 21.60
CA GLN A 152 1.53 -13.71 22.57
C GLN A 152 1.79 -12.21 22.72
N TYR A 153 2.99 -11.75 22.35
CA TYR A 153 3.44 -10.36 22.47
C TYR A 153 3.84 -9.79 21.11
N ARG A 154 3.88 -8.47 21.00
CA ARG A 154 4.65 -7.79 19.95
C ARG A 154 6.11 -8.23 20.04
N SER A 155 6.82 -8.12 18.92
CA SER A 155 8.21 -8.51 18.82
C SER A 155 9.08 -7.79 19.85
N LYS A 156 10.04 -8.51 20.43
CA LYS A 156 11.10 -7.91 21.24
C LYS A 156 12.00 -6.99 20.40
N PRO A 157 12.78 -6.10 21.04
CA PRO A 157 13.65 -5.18 20.31
C PRO A 157 14.64 -5.93 19.39
N GLY A 158 14.67 -5.52 18.13
CA GLY A 158 15.55 -6.05 17.08
C GLY A 158 16.59 -5.03 16.63
N TYR A 159 17.07 -5.16 15.40
CA TYR A 159 18.07 -4.29 14.81
C TYR A 159 17.64 -3.81 13.42
N PHE A 160 18.03 -2.59 13.05
CA PHE A 160 17.95 -2.08 11.67
C PHE A 160 18.63 -3.01 10.67
N GLY A 161 19.65 -3.74 11.12
CA GLY A 161 20.19 -4.87 10.38
C GLY A 161 21.57 -5.28 10.83
N ARG A 162 22.19 -6.10 9.99
CA ARG A 162 23.58 -6.51 10.09
C ARG A 162 24.18 -6.68 8.70
N PRO A 163 25.39 -6.19 8.43
CA PRO A 163 26.03 -6.38 7.12
C PRO A 163 26.20 -7.87 6.81
N TRP A 164 25.73 -8.32 5.65
CA TRP A 164 26.11 -9.65 5.15
C TRP A 164 27.50 -9.61 4.52
N ALA A 165 27.89 -8.48 3.92
CA ALA A 165 29.26 -8.20 3.51
C ALA A 165 29.85 -7.05 4.34
N ALA A 166 30.92 -7.30 5.09
CA ALA A 166 31.66 -6.22 5.75
C ALA A 166 32.21 -5.21 4.74
N ASN A 167 32.39 -3.98 5.18
CA ASN A 167 32.93 -2.83 4.45
C ASN A 167 32.10 -2.31 3.26
N THR A 168 31.28 -3.15 2.62
CA THR A 168 30.61 -2.80 1.34
C THR A 168 29.09 -2.77 1.42
N SER A 169 28.47 -3.42 2.40
CA SER A 169 27.02 -3.31 2.62
C SER A 169 26.66 -1.85 2.91
N GLU A 170 25.62 -1.33 2.28
CA GLU A 170 25.09 0.01 2.57
C GLU A 170 23.60 -0.07 2.89
N VAL A 171 23.20 0.58 3.99
CA VAL A 171 21.80 0.74 4.37
C VAL A 171 21.61 2.11 4.99
N VAL A 172 20.60 2.84 4.55
CA VAL A 172 20.22 4.15 5.08
C VAL A 172 18.80 4.06 5.63
N PHE A 173 18.60 4.40 6.90
CA PHE A 173 17.28 4.69 7.46
C PHE A 173 17.10 6.21 7.53
N TYR A 174 16.12 6.73 6.79
CA TYR A 174 15.84 8.16 6.64
C TYR A 174 14.43 8.48 7.14
N ASN A 175 14.31 9.41 8.11
CA ASN A 175 13.06 9.83 8.73
C ASN A 175 12.16 8.65 9.15
N THR A 176 12.77 7.62 9.74
CA THR A 176 12.08 6.39 10.13
C THR A 176 11.36 6.57 11.46
N THR A 177 10.10 6.15 11.55
CA THR A 177 9.41 6.07 12.85
C THR A 177 9.55 4.66 13.43
N VAL A 178 9.91 4.55 14.71
CA VAL A 178 10.05 3.27 15.41
C VAL A 178 8.98 3.16 16.49
N GLU A 179 8.12 2.15 16.38
CA GLU A 179 7.08 1.88 17.37
C GLU A 179 7.63 1.24 18.66
N THR A 180 6.78 1.18 19.69
CA THR A 180 7.08 0.50 20.95
C THR A 180 6.74 -0.99 20.90
N THR A 181 7.24 -1.73 21.88
CA THR A 181 6.88 -3.12 22.14
C THR A 181 6.15 -3.30 23.47
N ASP A 182 5.35 -4.36 23.57
CA ASP A 182 4.78 -4.89 24.82
C ASP A 182 5.39 -6.25 25.19
N PHE A 183 6.51 -6.61 24.55
CA PHE A 183 7.23 -7.84 24.88
C PHE A 183 7.59 -7.86 26.37
N LYS A 184 7.33 -8.99 27.01
CA LYS A 184 7.47 -9.18 28.46
C LYS A 184 8.81 -8.66 28.99
N GLY A 185 8.75 -7.69 29.91
CA GLY A 185 9.92 -7.06 30.54
C GLY A 185 10.59 -5.97 29.70
N GLN A 186 9.99 -5.58 28.57
CA GLN A 186 10.42 -4.51 27.66
C GLN A 186 9.24 -3.60 27.28
N GLU A 187 8.19 -3.56 28.11
CA GLU A 187 6.97 -2.82 27.80
C GLU A 187 7.25 -1.32 27.62
N GLY A 188 6.74 -0.74 26.53
CA GLY A 188 6.93 0.66 26.17
C GLY A 188 8.31 0.99 25.58
N LYS A 189 9.22 0.02 25.48
CA LYS A 189 10.55 0.19 24.88
C LYS A 189 10.48 0.26 23.37
N SER A 190 11.51 0.87 22.76
CA SER A 190 11.68 0.89 21.30
C SER A 190 11.76 -0.54 20.74
N LEU A 191 11.18 -0.75 19.55
CA LEU A 191 11.36 -1.98 18.77
C LEU A 191 12.79 -2.15 18.22
N ILE A 192 13.63 -1.13 18.29
CA ILE A 192 15.03 -1.21 17.92
C ILE A 192 15.89 -1.17 19.18
N ALA A 193 16.73 -2.18 19.35
CA ALA A 193 17.69 -2.25 20.44
C ALA A 193 18.62 -1.02 20.44
N PRO A 194 19.14 -0.58 21.59
CA PRO A 194 19.95 0.65 21.68
C PRO A 194 21.11 0.72 20.68
N ALA A 195 21.78 -0.41 20.42
CA ALA A 195 22.87 -0.50 19.45
C ALA A 195 22.44 -0.21 18.00
N GLY A 196 21.16 -0.40 17.64
CA GLY A 196 20.61 -0.18 16.30
C GLY A 196 21.07 -1.20 15.26
N TRP A 197 22.37 -1.52 15.23
CA TRP A 197 23.03 -2.37 14.25
C TRP A 197 23.84 -3.47 14.93
N ASN A 198 24.03 -4.59 14.23
CA ASN A 198 24.75 -5.75 14.73
C ASN A 198 25.78 -6.22 13.68
N ASN A 199 26.90 -6.82 14.12
CA ASN A 199 28.01 -7.24 13.23
C ASN A 199 28.24 -8.76 13.23
N THR A 200 27.31 -9.56 13.75
CA THR A 200 27.45 -11.03 13.90
C THR A 200 27.40 -11.84 12.59
N LEU A 201 27.10 -11.20 11.45
CA LEU A 201 27.01 -11.88 10.16
C LEU A 201 28.31 -11.74 9.35
N GLY A 202 28.43 -10.68 8.54
CA GLY A 202 29.59 -10.43 7.70
C GLY A 202 30.68 -9.59 8.36
N GLY A 203 30.40 -8.99 9.52
CA GLY A 203 31.25 -8.01 10.20
C GLY A 203 30.66 -6.59 10.16
N GLU A 204 31.52 -5.58 10.21
CA GLU A 204 31.12 -4.17 10.26
C GLU A 204 31.13 -3.52 8.88
N SER A 205 30.26 -2.53 8.67
CA SER A 205 30.31 -1.68 7.48
C SER A 205 30.13 -0.21 7.88
N PRO A 206 30.99 0.72 7.41
CA PRO A 206 30.90 2.15 7.72
C PRO A 206 29.74 2.86 6.99
N MET A 207 28.95 2.12 6.21
CA MET A 207 27.85 2.61 5.39
C MET A 207 26.47 2.22 5.94
N MET A 208 26.40 2.00 7.26
CA MET A 208 25.12 1.91 7.98
C MET A 208 24.76 3.27 8.54
N TYR A 209 23.71 3.88 8.00
CA TYR A 209 23.34 5.26 8.26
C TYR A 209 21.94 5.38 8.87
N GLU A 210 21.77 6.35 9.74
CA GLU A 210 20.51 6.75 10.35
C GLU A 210 20.39 8.29 10.30
N TYR A 211 19.27 8.80 9.82
CA TYR A 211 18.95 10.23 9.85
C TYR A 211 17.49 10.44 10.25
N GLY A 212 17.24 11.34 11.21
CA GLY A 212 15.89 11.79 11.55
C GLY A 212 14.96 10.73 12.15
N THR A 213 15.50 9.66 12.75
CA THR A 213 14.66 8.63 13.39
C THR A 213 13.80 9.21 14.51
N LYS A 214 12.52 8.83 14.53
CA LYS A 214 11.56 9.18 15.56
C LYS A 214 11.20 7.96 16.38
N GLU A 215 11.70 7.91 17.61
CA GLU A 215 11.42 6.84 18.57
C GLU A 215 10.10 7.15 19.32
N LEU A 216 9.05 6.37 19.10
CA LEU A 216 7.77 6.58 19.79
C LEU A 216 7.83 6.19 21.27
N SER A 217 8.85 5.45 21.70
CA SER A 217 9.13 5.20 23.11
C SER A 217 9.61 6.45 23.86
N GLY A 218 10.02 7.51 23.14
CA GLY A 218 10.68 8.68 23.70
C GLY A 218 12.14 8.44 24.09
N GLU A 219 12.69 7.25 23.85
CA GLU A 219 14.09 6.94 24.09
C GLU A 219 14.99 7.64 23.07
N ASN A 220 16.10 8.20 23.53
CA ASN A 220 17.16 8.70 22.63
C ASN A 220 18.34 7.75 22.66
N ASN A 221 18.43 6.90 21.64
CA ASN A 221 19.46 5.88 21.54
C ASN A 221 20.65 6.29 20.65
N SER A 222 20.69 7.52 20.14
CA SER A 222 21.71 7.96 19.16
C SER A 222 23.14 7.76 19.65
N ALA A 223 23.41 8.01 20.94
CA ALA A 223 24.72 7.81 21.55
C ALA A 223 25.05 6.33 21.87
N SER A 224 24.03 5.46 21.86
CA SER A 224 24.15 4.02 22.13
C SER A 224 24.30 3.20 20.86
N ARG A 225 24.14 3.82 19.67
CA ARG A 225 24.29 3.13 18.39
C ARG A 225 25.69 2.54 18.26
N ALA A 226 25.80 1.46 17.50
CA ALA A 226 27.07 0.81 17.22
C ALA A 226 28.08 1.84 16.66
N ALA A 227 29.29 1.88 17.24
CA ALA A 227 30.28 2.93 16.94
C ALA A 227 30.76 2.97 15.48
N TRP A 228 30.56 1.88 14.73
CA TRP A 228 30.88 1.77 13.31
C TRP A 228 29.72 2.19 12.39
N ALA A 229 28.52 2.41 12.93
CA ALA A 229 27.38 3.01 12.22
C ALA A 229 27.37 4.54 12.41
N LYS A 230 26.61 5.24 11.58
CA LYS A 230 26.59 6.70 11.52
C LYS A 230 25.19 7.25 11.75
N VAL A 231 24.99 7.93 12.88
CA VAL A 231 23.85 8.83 13.08
C VAL A 231 24.21 10.18 12.47
N LEU A 232 23.51 10.57 11.42
CA LEU A 232 23.79 11.75 10.62
C LEU A 232 23.15 13.00 11.21
N GLU A 233 23.86 14.12 11.17
CA GLU A 233 23.34 15.45 11.58
C GLU A 233 22.62 16.18 10.44
N SER A 234 22.92 15.83 9.20
CA SER A 234 22.32 16.37 7.98
C SER A 234 22.02 15.23 6.99
N PRO A 235 21.05 15.38 6.07
CA PRO A 235 20.58 14.30 5.22
C PRO A 235 21.52 14.05 4.03
N VAL A 236 22.82 13.91 4.31
CA VAL A 236 23.86 13.72 3.29
C VAL A 236 24.80 12.57 3.69
N ILE A 237 25.20 11.78 2.69
CA ILE A 237 26.14 10.67 2.79
C ILE A 237 27.37 10.92 1.89
N ASP A 238 28.27 9.92 1.80
CA ASP A 238 29.52 10.01 1.03
C ASP A 238 30.37 11.24 1.41
N ASP A 239 30.54 11.43 2.73
CA ASP A 239 31.25 12.56 3.33
C ASP A 239 30.65 13.93 2.96
N GLY A 240 29.31 13.99 2.93
CA GLY A 240 28.55 15.22 2.72
C GLY A 240 28.33 15.60 1.26
N LYS A 241 28.57 14.67 0.32
CA LYS A 241 28.51 14.94 -1.13
C LYS A 241 27.18 14.52 -1.77
N THR A 242 26.49 13.54 -1.19
CA THR A 242 25.30 12.96 -1.78
C THR A 242 24.12 13.20 -0.86
N GLU A 243 23.12 13.97 -1.31
CA GLU A 243 21.85 14.11 -0.59
C GLU A 243 21.08 12.79 -0.58
N ILE A 244 20.45 12.46 0.56
CA ILE A 244 19.62 11.25 0.69
C ILE A 244 18.28 11.54 0.03
N THR A 245 18.16 11.17 -1.25
CA THR A 245 16.91 11.24 -2.01
C THR A 245 16.55 9.88 -2.61
N LEU A 246 15.30 9.72 -3.05
CA LEU A 246 14.88 8.52 -3.78
C LEU A 246 15.70 8.37 -5.07
N GLY A 247 15.97 9.46 -5.78
CA GLY A 247 16.75 9.50 -7.01
C GLY A 247 18.23 9.17 -6.82
N ALA A 248 18.81 9.44 -5.64
CA ALA A 248 20.19 9.08 -5.34
C ALA A 248 20.39 7.55 -5.28
N PHE A 249 19.37 6.80 -4.85
CA PHE A 249 19.40 5.34 -4.75
C PHE A 249 18.69 4.64 -5.92
N TYR A 250 17.67 5.27 -6.48
CA TYR A 250 16.84 4.76 -7.57
C TYR A 250 16.72 5.85 -8.65
N ASN A 251 17.83 6.11 -9.33
CA ASN A 251 17.96 7.13 -10.38
C ASN A 251 17.12 6.76 -11.62
N LYS A 252 15.82 7.00 -11.52
CA LYS A 252 14.82 6.70 -12.55
C LYS A 252 13.89 7.88 -12.75
N THR A 253 13.35 7.96 -13.97
CA THR A 253 12.30 8.90 -14.33
C THR A 253 11.06 8.63 -13.48
N ALA A 254 10.38 9.69 -13.05
CA ALA A 254 9.07 9.63 -12.42
C ALA A 254 8.04 8.92 -13.32
N ASP A 255 7.02 8.34 -12.70
CA ASP A 255 5.91 7.70 -13.39
C ASP A 255 4.90 8.76 -13.88
N TYR A 256 4.83 8.93 -15.19
CA TYR A 256 3.92 9.85 -15.88
C TYR A 256 2.59 9.21 -16.30
N THR A 257 2.30 7.96 -15.92
CA THR A 257 1.10 7.24 -16.37
C THR A 257 -0.20 8.01 -16.10
N ASN A 258 -0.33 8.62 -14.93
CA ASN A 258 -1.50 9.43 -14.58
C ASN A 258 -1.59 10.72 -15.40
N VAL A 259 -0.46 11.38 -15.63
CA VAL A 259 -0.38 12.57 -16.50
C VAL A 259 -0.78 12.21 -17.92
N ASP A 260 -0.21 11.13 -18.48
CA ASP A 260 -0.52 10.67 -19.84
C ASP A 260 -1.99 10.29 -19.97
N ASN A 261 -2.59 9.65 -18.96
CA ASN A 261 -4.02 9.35 -18.93
C ASN A 261 -4.89 10.62 -18.84
N ALA A 262 -4.50 11.61 -18.03
CA ALA A 262 -5.21 12.88 -17.93
C ALA A 262 -5.12 13.69 -19.23
N VAL A 263 -3.94 13.73 -19.88
CA VAL A 263 -3.75 14.36 -21.19
C VAL A 263 -4.61 13.67 -22.25
N LYS A 264 -4.63 12.33 -22.30
CA LYS A 264 -5.52 11.58 -23.20
C LYS A 264 -6.99 11.92 -22.99
N LYS A 265 -7.44 12.03 -21.73
CA LYS A 265 -8.81 12.47 -21.41
C LYS A 265 -9.10 13.88 -21.93
N ALA A 266 -8.18 14.84 -21.71
CA ALA A 266 -8.32 16.19 -22.23
C ALA A 266 -8.43 16.22 -23.77
N GLN A 267 -7.58 15.45 -24.45
CA GLN A 267 -7.53 15.38 -25.92
C GLN A 267 -8.76 14.71 -26.54
N ALA A 268 -9.49 13.89 -25.78
CA ALA A 268 -10.73 13.25 -26.24
C ALA A 268 -11.95 14.20 -26.23
N LEU A 269 -11.84 15.37 -25.59
CA LEU A 269 -12.91 16.36 -25.54
C LEU A 269 -12.84 17.28 -26.77
N ASN A 270 -14.02 17.64 -27.29
CA ASN A 270 -14.13 18.68 -28.31
C ASN A 270 -14.34 20.03 -27.65
N ALA A 271 -13.34 20.91 -27.72
CA ALA A 271 -13.38 22.24 -27.10
C ALA A 271 -14.60 23.09 -27.49
N LYS A 272 -15.17 22.88 -28.69
CA LYS A 272 -16.36 23.61 -29.18
C LYS A 272 -17.65 23.26 -28.44
N ASP A 273 -17.68 22.17 -27.68
CA ASP A 273 -18.86 21.74 -26.94
C ASP A 273 -18.98 22.44 -25.57
N TYR A 274 -17.97 23.24 -25.20
CA TYR A 274 -17.84 23.87 -23.91
C TYR A 274 -17.76 25.40 -24.02
N LYS A 275 -18.18 26.11 -22.97
CA LYS A 275 -18.18 27.58 -22.93
C LYS A 275 -16.76 28.16 -22.91
N ASP A 276 -15.86 27.53 -22.15
CA ASP A 276 -14.45 27.89 -22.02
C ASP A 276 -13.61 26.63 -21.82
N PHE A 277 -12.60 26.44 -22.66
CA PHE A 277 -11.67 25.30 -22.61
C PHE A 277 -10.23 25.73 -22.25
N SER A 278 -10.01 27.04 -22.01
CA SER A 278 -8.68 27.63 -21.84
C SER A 278 -7.91 27.08 -20.64
N ALA A 279 -8.60 26.76 -19.54
CA ALA A 279 -8.01 26.18 -18.35
C ALA A 279 -7.41 24.78 -18.63
N VAL A 280 -8.10 23.95 -19.42
CA VAL A 280 -7.62 22.62 -19.81
C VAL A 280 -6.41 22.74 -20.73
N GLU A 281 -6.45 23.64 -21.72
CA GLU A 281 -5.28 23.89 -22.59
C GLU A 281 -4.06 24.37 -21.80
N LYS A 282 -4.28 25.27 -20.83
CA LYS A 282 -3.22 25.78 -19.97
C LYS A 282 -2.61 24.66 -19.12
N ALA A 283 -3.43 23.81 -18.50
CA ALA A 283 -2.97 22.70 -17.68
C ALA A 283 -2.17 21.68 -18.50
N VAL A 284 -2.65 21.31 -19.70
CA VAL A 284 -1.92 20.39 -20.60
C VAL A 284 -0.59 20.99 -21.07
N LYS A 285 -0.54 22.29 -21.41
CA LYS A 285 0.70 22.97 -21.80
C LYS A 285 1.71 23.12 -20.65
N ALA A 286 1.24 23.10 -19.40
CA ALA A 286 2.09 23.21 -18.22
C ALA A 286 2.79 21.88 -17.84
N VAL A 287 2.50 20.78 -18.54
CA VAL A 287 3.14 19.48 -18.28
C VAL A 287 4.65 19.57 -18.58
N VAL A 288 5.46 19.36 -17.55
CA VAL A 288 6.92 19.23 -17.62
C VAL A 288 7.30 17.76 -17.56
N LYS A 289 8.16 17.30 -18.47
CA LYS A 289 8.66 15.91 -18.51
C LYS A 289 10.05 15.78 -17.89
N ASP A 290 10.53 14.55 -17.81
CA ASP A 290 11.89 14.18 -17.39
C ASP A 290 12.22 14.46 -15.92
N TYR A 291 11.20 14.56 -15.07
CA TYR A 291 11.42 14.52 -13.63
C TYR A 291 11.93 13.15 -13.19
N THR A 292 12.80 13.15 -12.17
CA THR A 292 13.20 11.94 -11.45
C THR A 292 12.13 11.57 -10.43
N VAL A 293 12.21 10.35 -9.88
CA VAL A 293 11.31 9.86 -8.84
C VAL A 293 11.18 10.80 -7.61
N ASP A 294 12.20 11.61 -7.32
CA ASP A 294 12.17 12.63 -6.26
C ASP A 294 11.07 13.69 -6.43
N LYS A 295 10.60 13.84 -7.67
CA LYS A 295 9.61 14.83 -8.09
C LYS A 295 8.27 14.16 -8.44
N GLN A 296 8.04 12.91 -8.01
CA GLN A 296 6.80 12.19 -8.28
C GLN A 296 5.54 12.94 -7.81
N GLY A 297 5.59 13.61 -6.66
CA GLY A 297 4.46 14.43 -6.18
C GLY A 297 4.16 15.63 -7.09
N GLU A 298 5.18 16.22 -7.72
CA GLU A 298 4.99 17.27 -8.73
C GLU A 298 4.38 16.68 -10.03
N VAL A 299 4.76 15.45 -10.39
CA VAL A 299 4.15 14.70 -11.50
C VAL A 299 2.68 14.38 -11.24
N GLU A 300 2.35 13.89 -10.05
CA GLU A 300 0.97 13.62 -9.64
C GLU A 300 0.14 14.90 -9.64
N LYS A 301 0.68 16.01 -9.14
CA LYS A 301 0.02 17.31 -9.16
C LYS A 301 -0.32 17.78 -10.59
N MET A 302 0.55 17.53 -11.57
CA MET A 302 0.24 17.86 -12.97
C MET A 302 -0.97 17.08 -13.50
N ALA A 303 -1.11 15.80 -13.11
CA ALA A 303 -2.29 15.00 -13.47
C ALA A 303 -3.56 15.54 -12.80
N ASP A 304 -3.48 15.86 -11.50
CA ASP A 304 -4.59 16.43 -10.73
C ASP A 304 -5.05 17.77 -11.29
N ASP A 305 -4.13 18.67 -11.64
CA ASP A 305 -4.44 19.98 -12.21
C ASP A 305 -5.19 19.84 -13.56
N ILE A 306 -4.81 18.87 -14.41
CA ILE A 306 -5.52 18.58 -15.67
C ILE A 306 -6.93 18.05 -15.39
N LEU A 307 -7.06 17.08 -14.47
CA LEU A 307 -8.35 16.48 -14.14
C LEU A 307 -9.30 17.49 -13.49
N ALA A 308 -8.80 18.37 -12.63
CA ALA A 308 -9.57 19.45 -12.02
C ALA A 308 -10.07 20.47 -13.06
N ALA A 309 -9.23 20.82 -14.04
CA ALA A 309 -9.63 21.68 -15.14
C ALA A 309 -10.73 21.04 -16.00
N ILE A 310 -10.61 19.74 -16.31
CA ILE A 310 -11.66 18.98 -17.04
C ILE A 310 -12.96 18.95 -16.23
N ALA A 311 -12.90 18.70 -14.93
CA ALA A 311 -14.07 18.60 -14.06
C ALA A 311 -14.84 19.93 -13.94
N SER A 312 -14.18 21.06 -14.21
CA SER A 312 -14.75 22.40 -14.13
C SER A 312 -15.37 22.89 -15.45
N LEU A 313 -15.37 22.06 -16.50
CA LEU A 313 -15.92 22.42 -17.80
C LEU A 313 -17.46 22.51 -17.80
N GLU A 314 -17.99 23.62 -18.32
CA GLU A 314 -19.41 23.81 -18.56
C GLU A 314 -19.75 23.60 -20.04
N LYS A 315 -20.68 22.69 -20.33
CA LYS A 315 -21.16 22.50 -21.71
C LYS A 315 -21.92 23.74 -22.20
N ASN A 316 -21.81 23.98 -23.50
CA ASN A 316 -22.71 24.90 -24.18
C ASN A 316 -24.15 24.39 -24.00
N THR A 317 -25.04 25.21 -23.46
CA THR A 317 -26.46 24.86 -23.39
C THR A 317 -27.00 24.80 -24.81
N PRO A 318 -27.76 23.76 -25.20
CA PRO A 318 -28.51 23.82 -26.44
C PRO A 318 -29.40 25.06 -26.40
N ASP A 319 -29.46 25.78 -27.52
CA ASP A 319 -30.39 26.89 -27.72
C ASP A 319 -31.79 26.41 -27.31
N PRO A 320 -32.54 27.11 -26.42
CA PRO A 320 -33.90 26.73 -26.12
C PRO A 320 -34.63 26.52 -27.44
N THR A 321 -35.11 25.29 -27.65
CA THR A 321 -35.93 24.98 -28.83
C THR A 321 -37.03 26.03 -28.91
N PRO A 322 -37.17 26.77 -30.02
CA PRO A 322 -38.16 27.83 -30.12
C PRO A 322 -39.51 27.22 -29.78
N THR A 323 -40.14 27.72 -28.72
CA THR A 323 -41.49 27.32 -28.34
C THR A 323 -42.38 27.48 -29.56
N PRO A 324 -43.08 26.44 -30.03
CA PRO A 324 -43.98 26.58 -31.17
C PRO A 324 -44.98 27.69 -30.85
N THR A 325 -45.00 28.71 -31.70
CA THR A 325 -45.96 29.81 -31.60
C THR A 325 -47.36 29.19 -31.70
N PRO A 326 -48.30 29.49 -30.80
CA PRO A 326 -49.66 28.97 -30.90
C PRO A 326 -50.26 29.36 -32.25
N ASP A 327 -50.72 28.37 -33.00
CA ASP A 327 -51.46 28.56 -34.25
C ASP A 327 -52.74 29.38 -33.94
N PRO A 328 -53.11 30.40 -34.74
CA PRO A 328 -54.31 31.17 -34.48
C PRO A 328 -55.54 30.26 -34.52
N THR A 329 -56.31 30.27 -33.43
CA THR A 329 -57.58 29.56 -33.28
C THR A 329 -58.51 29.84 -34.45
N PRO A 330 -59.04 28.82 -35.15
CA PRO A 330 -60.03 29.03 -36.20
C PRO A 330 -61.36 29.50 -35.59
N THR A 331 -61.93 30.54 -36.19
CA THR A 331 -63.24 31.10 -35.87
C THR A 331 -64.36 30.07 -36.08
N PRO A 332 -65.34 29.93 -35.17
CA PRO A 332 -66.45 29.01 -35.34
C PRO A 332 -67.51 29.56 -36.30
N ASP A 333 -67.99 28.72 -37.23
CA ASP A 333 -69.17 28.97 -38.08
C ASP A 333 -70.36 28.12 -37.58
N PRO A 334 -71.63 28.54 -37.81
CA PRO A 334 -72.75 28.26 -36.92
C PRO A 334 -73.46 26.93 -37.16
N THR A 335 -74.05 26.46 -36.07
CA THR A 335 -74.96 25.31 -35.94
C THR A 335 -76.24 25.46 -36.77
N PRO A 336 -76.88 24.33 -37.14
CA PRO A 336 -78.33 24.24 -37.01
C PRO A 336 -78.86 22.96 -36.33
N GLY A 337 -79.81 23.17 -35.41
CA GLY A 337 -81.07 22.42 -35.14
C GLY A 337 -81.02 20.90 -34.90
N THR A 338 -81.24 20.42 -33.65
CA THR A 338 -82.52 20.10 -32.95
C THR A 338 -83.01 18.66 -33.13
N ASP A 339 -83.33 18.03 -31.98
CA ASP A 339 -84.43 17.07 -31.68
C ASP A 339 -83.92 16.04 -30.65
N ASP A 340 -84.13 16.27 -29.35
CA ASP A 340 -85.28 15.82 -28.54
C ASP A 340 -85.57 14.30 -28.61
N LYS A 341 -85.23 13.56 -27.53
CA LYS A 341 -86.19 12.77 -26.73
C LYS A 341 -85.57 11.82 -25.68
N THR A 342 -85.99 12.06 -24.42
CA THR A 342 -86.46 11.12 -23.36
C THR A 342 -85.66 9.88 -22.89
N GLN A 343 -85.42 9.88 -21.56
CA GLN A 343 -85.75 8.90 -20.49
C GLN A 343 -85.31 7.42 -20.51
N GLY A 344 -84.90 6.96 -19.31
CA GLY A 344 -85.11 5.61 -18.73
C GLY A 344 -83.87 4.73 -18.75
N SER A 345 -83.16 4.51 -17.63
CA SER A 345 -83.44 3.65 -16.45
C SER A 345 -82.88 2.23 -16.57
N ASP A 346 -82.43 1.73 -15.40
CA ASP A 346 -82.04 0.37 -15.04
C ASP A 346 -80.71 -0.20 -15.56
N ALA A 347 -80.01 -1.10 -14.88
CA ALA A 347 -79.88 -1.54 -13.47
C ALA A 347 -78.97 -2.78 -13.54
N SER A 348 -78.26 -3.08 -12.45
CA SER A 348 -77.79 -4.44 -12.06
C SER A 348 -76.64 -5.02 -12.93
N ASP A 349 -75.66 -5.81 -12.49
CA ASP A 349 -75.17 -6.44 -11.26
C ASP A 349 -73.72 -6.84 -11.63
N GLY A 350 -72.73 -7.12 -10.79
CA GLY A 350 -72.63 -7.48 -9.39
C GLY A 350 -71.30 -8.24 -9.22
N ASN A 351 -70.86 -8.37 -7.96
CA ASN A 351 -69.84 -9.30 -7.45
C ASN A 351 -68.36 -9.09 -7.81
N THR A 352 -67.37 -9.33 -6.95
CA THR A 352 -67.22 -9.43 -5.47
C THR A 352 -65.72 -9.65 -5.21
N ASP A 353 -65.34 -9.40 -3.95
CA ASP A 353 -64.18 -9.93 -3.22
C ASP A 353 -62.81 -9.27 -3.46
N ASN A 354 -62.25 -8.47 -2.54
CA ASN A 354 -61.98 -8.61 -1.10
C ASN A 354 -60.59 -9.20 -0.80
N SER A 355 -59.69 -8.32 -0.35
CA SER A 355 -58.80 -8.43 0.82
C SER A 355 -57.75 -7.32 0.67
N GLY A 356 -57.70 -6.24 1.46
CA GLY A 356 -57.52 -6.21 2.92
C GLY A 356 -56.05 -6.59 3.24
N ILE A 357 -55.18 -5.77 3.81
CA ILE A 357 -55.33 -4.91 5.00
C ILE A 357 -54.10 -3.97 5.17
N ALA A 358 -54.38 -2.79 5.73
CA ALA A 358 -53.63 -1.79 6.54
C ALA A 358 -52.08 -1.78 6.57
N GLY A 359 -51.37 -0.64 6.55
CA GLY A 359 -51.48 0.52 7.48
C GLY A 359 -50.66 0.21 8.76
N SER A 360 -49.74 1.01 9.29
CA SER A 360 -49.69 2.46 9.48
C SER A 360 -48.36 2.91 10.13
N THR A 361 -47.87 4.10 9.74
CA THR A 361 -47.24 5.21 10.51
C THR A 361 -46.48 5.05 11.85
N GLU A 362 -45.31 5.74 11.90
CA GLU A 362 -44.73 6.70 12.91
C GLU A 362 -44.69 6.32 14.41
N ASN A 363 -43.77 6.75 15.30
CA ASN A 363 -42.97 7.97 15.46
C ASN A 363 -41.97 7.80 16.66
N THR A 364 -41.05 8.77 16.79
CA THR A 364 -40.33 9.28 18.01
C THR A 364 -39.35 8.36 18.80
N GLY A 365 -38.22 8.81 19.37
CA GLY A 365 -37.58 10.12 19.52
C GLY A 365 -36.41 10.09 20.54
N ALA A 366 -35.70 11.22 20.67
CA ALA A 366 -34.66 11.65 21.64
C ALA A 366 -33.21 11.13 21.41
N ALA A 367 -32.16 11.92 21.10
CA ALA A 367 -31.68 13.29 21.42
C ALA A 367 -30.93 13.45 22.76
N ASP A 368 -29.61 13.70 22.70
CA ASP A 368 -28.84 14.86 23.25
C ASP A 368 -27.31 14.58 23.19
N ALA A 369 -26.49 15.38 22.48
CA ALA A 369 -25.77 16.62 22.88
C ALA A 369 -24.64 16.36 23.90
N ALA A 370 -23.38 16.84 23.84
CA ALA A 370 -22.61 17.86 23.10
C ALA A 370 -21.11 17.43 23.17
N VAL A 371 -20.11 17.93 22.45
CA VAL A 371 -19.52 19.28 22.47
C VAL A 371 -18.58 19.43 21.27
N ALA A 372 -18.67 20.57 20.59
CA ALA A 372 -17.76 21.00 19.54
C ALA A 372 -16.52 21.69 20.13
N THR A 373 -15.34 21.26 19.70
CA THR A 373 -14.13 22.10 19.63
C THR A 373 -13.49 21.83 18.27
N GLY A 374 -13.33 22.89 17.49
CA GLY A 374 -12.97 22.81 16.08
C GLY A 374 -11.51 22.42 15.83
N ASP A 375 -11.31 21.78 14.68
CA ASP A 375 -10.23 22.08 13.75
C ASP A 375 -10.66 21.60 12.35
N VAL A 376 -10.66 22.54 11.40
CA VAL A 376 -11.25 22.39 10.06
C VAL A 376 -10.14 22.03 9.08
N TYR A 377 -9.70 20.76 9.01
CA TYR A 377 -8.93 20.20 7.88
C TYR A 377 -8.95 18.66 7.92
N ASN A 378 -10.01 17.99 7.47
CA ASN A 378 -9.94 16.61 6.89
C ASN A 378 -11.32 16.01 6.61
N THR A 379 -11.93 16.33 5.46
CA THR A 379 -13.14 15.60 5.04
C THR A 379 -13.18 15.26 3.55
N ALA A 380 -12.09 15.51 2.81
CA ALA A 380 -12.01 15.20 1.38
C ALA A 380 -11.19 13.93 1.05
N LEU A 381 -10.52 13.30 2.01
CA LEU A 381 -9.58 12.20 1.73
C LEU A 381 -10.16 10.78 1.89
N TYR A 382 -11.39 10.63 2.38
CA TYR A 382 -11.99 9.32 2.66
C TYR A 382 -12.96 8.79 1.59
N ALA A 383 -13.14 9.48 0.46
CA ALA A 383 -14.14 9.10 -0.56
C ALA A 383 -13.56 8.50 -1.86
N VAL A 384 -12.25 8.24 -1.97
CA VAL A 384 -11.63 7.77 -3.24
C VAL A 384 -11.15 6.30 -3.20
N ILE A 385 -11.33 5.57 -2.09
CA ILE A 385 -10.79 4.19 -1.96
C ILE A 385 -11.75 3.07 -2.43
N LEU A 386 -12.85 3.37 -3.12
CA LEU A 386 -13.85 2.33 -3.47
C LEU A 386 -14.21 2.15 -4.96
N MET A 387 -13.45 2.68 -5.92
CA MET A 387 -13.65 2.31 -7.34
C MET A 387 -12.35 2.27 -8.14
N LEU A 388 -11.53 1.23 -7.97
CA LEU A 388 -10.50 0.82 -8.93
C LEU A 388 -10.12 -0.66 -8.71
N SER A 389 -11.12 -1.53 -8.77
CA SER A 389 -10.94 -2.99 -8.83
C SER A 389 -11.61 -3.55 -10.08
N ALA A 390 -11.20 -3.06 -11.24
CA ALA A 390 -11.39 -3.74 -12.52
C ALA A 390 -10.41 -3.16 -13.54
N ILE A 391 -9.81 -4.04 -14.34
CA ILE A 391 -8.97 -3.77 -15.51
C ILE A 391 -7.48 -3.54 -15.21
N ALA A 392 -6.73 -4.64 -15.11
CA ALA A 392 -5.52 -4.86 -15.92
C ALA A 392 -5.08 -6.31 -15.75
N GLY A 393 -5.27 -7.11 -16.81
CA GLY A 393 -4.67 -8.43 -16.91
C GLY A 393 -3.16 -8.30 -17.04
N VAL A 394 -2.44 -8.62 -15.96
CA VAL A 394 -1.01 -8.87 -15.99
C VAL A 394 -0.82 -10.38 -15.93
N THR A 395 -0.47 -10.98 -17.06
CA THR A 395 0.01 -12.36 -17.11
C THR A 395 1.39 -12.39 -16.49
N VAL A 396 1.49 -12.73 -15.20
CA VAL A 396 2.77 -13.09 -14.59
C VAL A 396 3.12 -14.50 -15.06
N LEU A 397 4.14 -14.62 -15.91
CA LEU A 397 4.70 -15.90 -16.30
C LEU A 397 5.52 -16.45 -15.11
N ALA A 398 4.86 -17.17 -14.21
CA ALA A 398 5.54 -17.94 -13.17
C ALA A 398 6.20 -19.17 -13.84
N VAL A 399 7.49 -19.07 -14.16
CA VAL A 399 8.29 -20.23 -14.58
C VAL A 399 8.55 -21.09 -13.34
N SER A 400 7.71 -22.10 -13.15
CA SER A 400 8.02 -23.24 -12.29
C SER A 400 9.16 -24.02 -12.94
N LYS A 401 10.41 -23.74 -12.53
CA LYS A 401 11.52 -24.63 -12.85
C LYS A 401 11.47 -25.80 -11.88
N LYS A 402 11.03 -26.95 -12.40
CA LYS A 402 11.10 -28.26 -11.74
C LYS A 402 12.55 -28.46 -11.25
N ARG A 403 12.74 -28.54 -9.94
CA ARG A 403 14.03 -28.88 -9.32
C ARG A 403 14.28 -30.35 -9.63
N THR A 404 15.20 -30.65 -10.54
CA THR A 404 15.84 -31.97 -10.64
C THR A 404 17.19 -31.88 -9.95
N ASP A 405 17.29 -32.61 -8.83
CA ASP A 405 18.46 -33.19 -8.17
C ASP A 405 19.83 -32.51 -8.38
N ARG A 406 20.37 -31.94 -7.31
CA ARG A 406 21.56 -32.43 -6.57
C ARG A 406 21.86 -31.58 -5.35
#